data_AF-A0A392W3B6-F1
#
_entry.id   AF-A0A392W3B6-F1
#
_cell.length_a   1.000
_cell.length_b   1.000
_cell.length_c   1.000
_cell.angle_alpha   90.00
_cell.angle_beta   90.00
_cell.angle_gamma   90.00
#
_symmetry.space_group_name_H-M   'P 1'
#
loop_
_entity.id
_entity.type
_entity.pdbx_description
1 polymer ?
#
loop_
_entity_poly.entity_id
_entity_poly.type
_entity_poly.pdbx_seq_one_letter_code
_entity_poly.pdbx_strand_id
1 'polypeptide(L)' 'EEVITEEERAVDRAGVYAGLSRAMLVSKIFELNDTMLETASSQFHNAVAQIRALNVGMELNVEGLDK' A
#
# COMPACT_ATOMS: atom_id res chain seq x y z
N GLU A 1 13.43 2.12 31.95
CA GLU A 1 12.44 1.91 30.87
C GLU A 1 12.58 3.04 29.87
N GLU A 2 12.56 2.71 28.59
CA GLU A 2 12.43 3.70 27.52
C GLU A 2 10.99 4.24 27.59
N VAL A 3 10.84 5.55 27.79
CA VAL A 3 9.52 6.17 27.98
C VAL A 3 8.90 6.37 26.61
N ILE A 4 7.87 5.59 26.30
CA ILE A 4 7.06 5.74 25.09
C ILE A 4 6.34 7.09 25.15
N THR A 5 6.50 7.93 24.13
CA THR A 5 5.85 9.24 24.09
C THR A 5 4.36 9.11 23.75
N GLU A 6 3.58 10.15 24.03
CA GLU A 6 2.15 10.14 23.67
C GLU A 6 1.97 10.14 22.14
N GLU A 7 2.88 10.78 21.41
CA GLU A 7 2.92 10.73 19.94
C GLU A 7 3.19 9.30 19.43
N GLU A 8 4.14 8.59 20.05
CA GLU A 8 4.42 7.20 19.70
C GLU A 8 3.21 6.30 19.99
N ARG A 9 2.53 6.47 21.13
CA ARG A 9 1.27 5.76 21.44
C ARG A 9 0.15 6.06 20.45
N ALA A 10 0.09 7.29 19.93
CA ALA A 10 -0.93 7.68 18.96
C ALA A 10 -0.74 6.98 17.61
N VAL A 11 0.52 6.83 17.18
CA VAL A 11 0.89 6.24 15.88
C VAL A 11 0.97 4.72 15.96
N ASP A 12 1.48 4.16 17.06
CA ASP A 12 1.61 2.72 17.31
C ASP A 12 0.67 2.23 18.41
N ARG A 13 -0.64 2.39 18.19
CA ARG A 13 -1.66 2.00 19.18
C ARG A 13 -1.59 0.51 19.57
N ALA A 14 -1.12 -0.33 18.65
CA ALA A 14 -1.01 -1.77 18.86
C ALA A 14 0.33 -2.19 19.48
N GLY A 15 1.29 -1.26 19.67
CA GLY A 15 2.61 -1.54 20.22
C GLY A 15 3.46 -2.45 19.33
N VAL A 16 3.22 -2.45 18.01
CA VAL A 16 3.88 -3.32 17.03
C VAL A 16 5.31 -2.87 16.75
N TYR A 17 5.57 -1.57 16.87
CA TYR A 17 6.83 -0.92 16.56
C TYR A 17 7.65 -0.58 17.80
N ALA A 18 7.01 -0.49 18.97
CA ALA A 18 7.67 -0.30 20.25
C ALA A 18 8.76 -1.37 20.49
N GLY A 19 9.98 -0.91 20.81
CA GLY A 19 11.13 -1.79 21.07
C GLY A 19 11.81 -2.39 19.83
N LEU A 20 11.35 -2.06 18.61
CA LEU A 20 12.08 -2.41 17.40
C LEU A 20 13.35 -1.57 17.26
N SER A 21 14.43 -2.20 16.81
CA SER A 21 15.63 -1.46 16.45
C SER A 21 15.37 -0.53 15.25
N ARG A 22 16.17 0.54 15.13
CA ARG A 22 16.11 1.44 13.97
C ARG A 22 16.23 0.69 12.64
N ALA A 23 17.06 -0.35 12.56
CA ALA A 23 17.22 -1.16 11.35
C ALA A 23 15.91 -1.91 11.01
N MET A 24 15.24 -2.49 12.01
CA MET A 24 13.97 -3.20 11.81
C MET A 24 12.84 -2.26 11.39
N LEU A 25 12.75 -1.07 11.99
CA LEU A 25 11.78 -0.05 11.57
C LEU A 25 11.99 0.37 10.12
N VAL A 26 13.24 0.60 9.72
CA VAL A 26 13.59 0.93 8.33
C VAL A 26 13.20 -0.22 7.39
N SER A 27 13.55 -1.47 7.71
CA SER A 27 13.12 -2.63 6.92
C SER A 27 11.60 -2.69 6.77
N LYS A 28 10.85 -2.43 7.84
CA LYS A 28 9.39 -2.47 7.80
C LYS A 28 8.77 -1.39 6.91
N ILE A 29 9.38 -0.20 6.89
CA ILE A 29 8.98 0.88 5.98
C ILE A 29 9.20 0.46 4.51
N PHE A 30 10.34 -0.16 4.20
CA PHE A 30 10.61 -0.65 2.85
C PHE A 30 9.62 -1.75 2.43
N GLU A 31 9.37 -2.74 3.30
CA GLU A 31 8.36 -3.78 3.05
C GLU A 31 6.98 -3.18 2.74
N LEU A 32 6.53 -2.21 3.56
CA LEU A 32 5.24 -1.56 3.37
C LEU A 32 5.17 -0.77 2.06
N ASN A 33 6.24 -0.03 1.71
CA ASN A 33 6.30 0.72 0.46
C ASN A 33 6.23 -0.19 -0.76
N ASP A 34 6.98 -1.29 -0.76
CA ASP A 34 6.98 -2.27 -1.85
C ASP A 34 5.60 -2.93 -1.99
N THR A 35 4.99 -3.31 -0.87
CA THR A 35 3.65 -3.92 -0.86
C THR A 35 2.59 -2.94 -1.37
N MET A 36 2.71 -1.65 -1.06
CA MET A 36 1.75 -0.63 -1.47
C MET A 36 1.75 -0.42 -2.99
N LEU A 37 2.92 -0.45 -3.63
CA LEU A 37 3.04 -0.34 -5.10
C LEU A 37 2.38 -1.53 -5.80
N GLU A 38 2.70 -2.75 -5.37
CA GLU A 38 2.13 -3.97 -5.94
C GLU A 38 0.61 -4.04 -5.73
N THR A 39 0.14 -3.61 -4.56
CA THR A 39 -1.29 -3.54 -4.24
C THR A 39 -1.99 -2.51 -5.12
N ALA A 40 -1.44 -1.31 -5.28
CA ALA A 40 -2.01 -0.27 -6.12
C ALA A 40 -2.07 -0.70 -7.59
N SER A 41 -0.99 -1.31 -8.10
CA SER A 41 -0.94 -1.88 -9.45
C SER A 41 -2.02 -2.95 -9.64
N SER A 42 -2.13 -3.90 -8.71
CA SER A 42 -3.14 -4.96 -8.78
C SER A 42 -4.57 -4.41 -8.74
N GLN A 43 -4.84 -3.41 -7.90
CA GLN A 43 -6.15 -2.77 -7.83
C GLN A 43 -6.50 -2.02 -9.11
N PHE A 44 -5.55 -1.33 -9.71
CA PHE A 44 -5.73 -0.66 -10.99
C PHE A 44 -6.11 -1.66 -12.09
N HIS A 45 -5.34 -2.73 -12.26
CA HIS A 45 -5.63 -3.78 -13.24
C HIS A 45 -7.00 -4.42 -13.02
N ASN A 46 -7.38 -4.66 -11.76
CA ASN A 46 -8.70 -5.18 -11.42
C ASN A 46 -9.82 -4.21 -11.80
N ALA A 47 -9.67 -2.92 -11.52
CA ALA A 47 -10.64 -1.89 -11.90
C ALA A 47 -10.79 -1.81 -13.43
N VAL A 48 -9.67 -1.84 -14.16
CA VAL A 48 -9.64 -1.86 -15.63
C VAL A 48 -10.36 -3.09 -16.18
N ALA A 49 -10.10 -4.27 -15.61
CA ALA A 49 -10.76 -5.50 -16.01
C ALA A 49 -12.28 -5.43 -15.79
N GLN A 50 -12.72 -4.87 -14.66
CA GLN A 50 -14.14 -4.67 -14.38
C GLN A 50 -14.80 -3.71 -15.38
N ILE A 51 -14.15 -2.58 -15.69
CA ILE A 51 -14.65 -1.62 -16.68
C ILE A 51 -14.80 -2.30 -18.06
N ARG A 52 -13.79 -3.07 -18.50
CA ARG A 52 -13.86 -3.82 -19.77
C ARG A 52 -15.00 -4.84 -19.76
N ALA A 53 -15.17 -5.58 -18.67
CA ALA A 53 -16.21 -6.59 -18.53
C ALA A 53 -17.64 -6.02 -18.50
N LEU A 54 -17.81 -4.81 -17.96
CA LEU A 54 -19.11 -4.14 -17.90
C LEU A 54 -19.49 -3.41 -19.20
N ASN A 55 -18.52 -3.09 -20.05
CA ASN A 55 -18.71 -2.32 -21.28
C ASN A 55 -18.44 -3.17 -22.54
N VAL A 56 -18.88 -4.43 -22.54
CA VAL A 56 -18.72 -5.33 -23.68
C VAL A 56 -19.44 -4.76 -24.91
N GLY A 57 -18.72 -4.69 -26.04
CA GLY A 57 -19.25 -4.17 -27.30
C GLY A 57 -19.12 -2.65 -27.46
N MET A 58 -18.57 -1.95 -26.48
CA MET A 58 -18.20 -0.54 -26.58
C MET A 58 -16.70 -0.39 -26.84
N GLU A 59 -16.33 0.58 -27.66
CA GLU A 59 -14.92 0.94 -27.87
C GLU A 59 -14.46 1.86 -26.73
N LEU A 60 -13.60 1.33 -25.86
CA LEU A 60 -13.00 2.09 -24.76
C LEU A 60 -11.67 2.69 -25.21
N ASN A 61 -11.42 3.96 -24.88
CA ASN A 61 -10.10 4.53 -25.04
C ASN A 61 -9.14 3.90 -24.01
N VAL A 62 -8.11 3.21 -24.52
CA VAL A 62 -7.08 2.52 -23.72
C VAL A 62 -5.70 3.15 -23.92
N GLU A 63 -5.62 4.36 -24.47
CA GLU A 63 -4.36 5.05 -24.67
C GLU A 63 -3.62 5.24 -23.33
N GLY A 64 -2.37 4.80 -23.28
CA GLY A 64 -1.53 4.89 -22.09
C GLY A 64 -1.77 3.81 -21.02
N LEU A 65 -2.69 2.87 -21.26
CA LEU A 65 -2.98 1.78 -20.33
C LEU A 65 -1.93 0.66 -20.35
N ASP A 66 -1.23 0.49 -21.47
CA ASP A 66 -0.24 -0.58 -21.69
C ASP A 66 1.19 -0.15 -21.31
N LYS A 67 1.34 0.73 -20.31
CA LYS A 67 2.66 1.19 -19.83
C LYS A 67 2.92 0.78 -18.39
#